data_AF-A0A016WPE5-F1
#
_entry.id   AF-A0A016WPE5-F1
#
_cell.length_a   1.000
_cell.length_b   1.000
_cell.length_c   1.000
_cell.angle_alpha   90.00
_cell.angle_beta   90.00
_cell.angle_gamma   90.00
#
_symmetry.space_group_name_H-M   'P 1'
#
loop_
_entity.id
_entity.type
_entity.pdbx_description
1 polymer ?
#
loop_
_entity_poly.entity_id
_entity_poly.type
_entity_poly.pdbx_seq_one_letter_code
_entity_poly.pdbx_strand_id
1 'polypeptide(L)'
;MGILEKIAEVEREIARTQKNKATEYHLGLLKAKLAKYRQQLLEPAGGKGASKGDGFDVMKSGDARVAMVGFPSVGKSTLLSNMTSTHSEVAGYEFTTLTCIPGVINYQGANIQLLDLPGIIEGASQGKGRGRQVIAVAKTADVILMMLDAGKSDQQRPLLEKELEAVGIRLNKQPPHIYVKQKKIGGIKFTHTVPLTHCNEKMIMTILHEYKIFNADVVFREDATVDEFIDVIQGNRVYVPCIYVYNKIDQISIEEVDRLARIPHHVVISCEMNLNMDYLLEKIWEYLALVRVYTKKPGNAPDLGPEDGIILRAGCTVEHCCHALHRTLASQFRYAIVWGTSTKFSPQRVVLTVSKAALDRERLALDSCMQEMDDAYPMGPLIPCSYLPEEFIECSMPELAPPSHNDTADAGYCTRFGGQRAEDMEWTWVACRALPCIECRGRRHFFKRVPCIKYTGHHFLSTLLYSVFLGVVAVDRFCLGYSAIAVGKLMTLGGLGVWWIIDIFLLVTGNLTPADDSNWEPYY
;
A
#
# COMPACT_ATOMS: atom_id res chain seq x y z
N MET A 1 -37.85 -16.01 23.70
CA MET A 1 -37.29 -15.76 22.36
C MET A 1 -35.80 -15.98 22.37
N GLY A 2 -35.31 -16.88 21.53
CA GLY A 2 -33.87 -17.11 21.35
C GLY A 2 -33.18 -15.89 20.73
N ILE A 3 -31.85 -15.80 20.87
CA ILE A 3 -31.05 -14.71 20.26
C ILE A 3 -31.20 -14.72 18.73
N LEU A 4 -31.27 -15.90 18.12
CA LEU A 4 -31.48 -16.07 16.68
C LEU A 4 -32.83 -15.52 16.20
N GLU A 5 -33.90 -15.72 16.99
CA GLU A 5 -35.23 -15.18 16.67
C GLU A 5 -35.22 -13.65 16.73
N LYS A 6 -34.52 -13.07 17.72
CA LYS A 6 -34.36 -11.62 17.83
C LYS A 6 -33.59 -11.04 16.65
N ILE A 7 -32.56 -11.72 16.17
CA ILE A 7 -31.81 -11.32 14.98
C ILE A 7 -32.73 -11.34 13.76
N ALA A 8 -33.46 -12.43 13.53
CA ALA A 8 -34.38 -12.57 12.41
C ALA A 8 -35.55 -11.56 12.45
N GLU A 9 -36.00 -11.18 13.64
CA GLU A 9 -37.00 -10.11 13.82
C GLU A 9 -36.44 -8.75 13.42
N VAL A 10 -35.25 -8.39 13.92
CA VAL A 10 -34.60 -7.11 13.58
C VAL A 10 -34.25 -7.04 12.09
N GLU A 11 -33.78 -8.13 11.48
CA GLU A 11 -33.48 -8.16 10.05
C GLU A 11 -34.74 -8.00 9.19
N ARG A 12 -35.84 -8.65 9.54
CA ARG A 12 -37.15 -8.43 8.87
C ARG A 12 -37.63 -6.99 9.04
N GLU A 13 -37.41 -6.40 10.21
CA GLU A 13 -37.77 -5.02 10.47
C GLU A 13 -36.94 -4.02 9.64
N ILE A 14 -35.63 -4.25 9.50
CA ILE A 14 -34.76 -3.46 8.64
C ILE A 14 -35.21 -3.60 7.18
N ALA A 15 -35.50 -4.82 6.72
CA ALA A 15 -35.88 -5.08 5.33
C ALA A 15 -37.22 -4.41 4.93
N ARG A 16 -38.20 -4.32 5.84
CA ARG A 16 -39.49 -3.66 5.56
C ARG A 16 -39.44 -2.13 5.65
N THR A 17 -38.42 -1.57 6.31
CA THR A 17 -38.38 -0.14 6.63
C THR A 17 -37.64 0.62 5.53
N GLN A 18 -38.33 1.54 4.85
CA GLN A 18 -37.69 2.42 3.87
C GLN A 18 -36.84 3.49 4.57
N LYS A 19 -35.66 3.80 4.00
CA LYS A 19 -34.73 4.79 4.53
C LYS A 19 -35.18 6.21 4.16
N ASN A 20 -35.68 6.95 5.15
CA ASN A 20 -36.11 8.35 5.06
C ASN A 20 -35.63 9.13 6.30
N LYS A 21 -35.69 10.47 6.28
CA LYS A 21 -35.27 11.34 7.42
C LYS A 21 -35.98 11.02 8.75
N ALA A 22 -37.20 10.50 8.69
CA ALA A 22 -37.96 10.08 9.88
C ALA A 22 -37.53 8.70 10.42
N THR A 23 -37.09 7.80 9.53
CA THR A 23 -36.78 6.40 9.86
C THR A 23 -35.28 6.14 10.04
N GLU A 24 -34.41 7.06 9.62
CA GLU A 24 -32.95 6.94 9.72
C GLU A 24 -32.48 6.68 11.15
N TYR A 25 -33.04 7.39 12.13
CA TYR A 25 -32.72 7.16 13.55
C TYR A 25 -33.11 5.76 14.03
N HIS A 26 -34.29 5.28 13.62
CA HIS A 26 -34.77 3.94 13.94
C HIS A 26 -33.89 2.87 13.29
N LEU A 27 -33.51 3.06 12.03
CA LEU A 27 -32.60 2.18 11.32
C LEU A 27 -31.22 2.12 11.98
N GLY A 28 -30.67 3.25 12.43
CA GLY A 28 -29.42 3.29 13.19
C GLY A 28 -29.50 2.50 14.50
N LEU A 29 -30.62 2.61 15.23
CA LEU A 29 -30.88 1.83 16.43
C LEU A 29 -31.01 0.33 16.14
N LEU A 30 -31.73 -0.05 15.09
CA LEU A 30 -31.89 -1.45 14.68
C LEU A 30 -30.54 -2.07 14.28
N LYS A 31 -29.69 -1.33 13.57
CA LYS A 31 -28.32 -1.74 13.23
C LYS A 31 -27.46 -1.96 14.48
N ALA A 32 -27.54 -1.05 15.45
CA ALA A 32 -26.84 -1.19 16.73
C ALA A 32 -27.30 -2.45 17.49
N LYS A 33 -28.62 -2.69 17.55
CA LYS A 33 -29.20 -3.90 18.17
C LYS A 33 -28.77 -5.17 17.46
N LEU A 34 -28.79 -5.19 16.12
CA LEU A 34 -28.36 -6.32 15.31
C LEU A 34 -26.91 -6.68 15.59
N ALA A 35 -26.02 -5.68 15.55
CA ALA A 35 -24.60 -5.88 15.80
C ALA A 35 -24.33 -6.40 17.23
N LYS A 36 -25.09 -5.93 18.22
CA LYS A 36 -25.02 -6.39 19.62
C LYS A 36 -25.49 -7.84 19.77
N TYR A 37 -26.59 -8.23 19.13
CA TYR A 37 -27.05 -9.63 19.16
C TYR A 37 -26.10 -10.59 18.44
N ARG A 38 -25.53 -10.17 17.30
CA ARG A 38 -24.49 -10.95 16.61
C ARG A 38 -23.24 -11.13 17.46
N GLN A 39 -22.81 -10.11 18.20
CA GLN A 39 -21.71 -10.24 19.16
C GLN A 39 -22.01 -11.28 20.25
N GLN A 40 -23.22 -11.28 20.81
CA GLN A 40 -23.61 -12.27 21.83
C GLN A 40 -23.60 -13.71 21.32
N LEU A 41 -23.75 -13.94 20.01
CA LEU A 41 -23.57 -15.26 19.43
C LEU A 41 -22.11 -15.70 19.36
N LEU A 42 -21.16 -14.76 19.30
CA LEU A 42 -19.73 -15.05 19.21
C LEU A 42 -19.07 -15.17 20.58
N GLU A 43 -19.58 -14.47 21.59
CA GLU A 43 -19.10 -14.60 22.96
C GLU A 43 -19.42 -16.00 23.52
N PRO A 44 -18.46 -16.68 24.17
CA PRO A 44 -18.72 -17.94 24.85
C PRO A 44 -19.77 -17.70 25.94
N ALA A 45 -20.80 -18.54 26.00
CA ALA A 45 -21.84 -18.42 27.02
C ALA A 45 -21.18 -18.48 28.40
N GLY A 46 -21.28 -17.37 29.14
CA GLY A 46 -20.55 -17.15 30.39
C GLY A 46 -20.91 -18.18 31.46
N GLY A 47 -20.07 -19.21 31.61
CA GLY A 47 -19.92 -19.94 32.86
C GLY A 47 -18.83 -19.30 33.70
N LYS A 48 -19.20 -18.63 34.79
CA LYS A 48 -18.27 -18.24 35.86
C LYS A 48 -17.66 -19.53 36.42
N GLY A 49 -16.49 -19.92 35.92
CA GLY A 49 -15.78 -21.14 36.36
C GLY A 49 -15.21 -22.01 35.23
N ALA A 50 -15.38 -21.66 33.96
CA ALA A 50 -14.67 -22.36 32.90
C ALA A 50 -13.23 -21.81 32.81
N SER A 51 -12.25 -22.69 33.03
CA SER A 51 -10.87 -22.52 32.55
C SER A 51 -10.90 -21.88 31.17
N LYS A 52 -9.94 -20.97 30.90
CA LYS A 52 -9.63 -20.47 29.54
C LYS A 52 -9.92 -21.59 28.56
N GLY A 53 -10.99 -21.42 27.76
CA GLY A 53 -11.55 -22.50 26.96
C GLY A 53 -10.44 -23.21 26.22
N ASP A 54 -10.47 -24.54 26.26
CA ASP A 54 -9.58 -25.40 25.49
C ASP A 54 -9.46 -24.79 24.09
N GLY A 55 -8.26 -24.27 23.82
CA GLY A 55 -8.01 -23.41 22.69
C GLY A 55 -8.07 -24.24 21.43
N PHE A 56 -9.25 -24.31 20.81
CA PHE A 56 -9.45 -24.78 19.43
C PHE A 56 -8.80 -23.85 18.38
N ASP A 57 -7.78 -23.08 18.78
CA ASP A 57 -6.88 -22.42 17.84
C ASP A 57 -6.04 -23.54 17.24
N VAL A 58 -6.27 -23.86 15.97
CA VAL A 58 -5.28 -24.62 15.18
C VAL A 58 -3.94 -23.99 15.52
N MET A 59 -2.95 -24.77 15.96
CA MET A 59 -1.68 -24.20 16.40
C MET A 59 -1.11 -23.33 15.27
N LYS A 60 -0.64 -22.12 15.60
CA LYS A 60 0.09 -21.25 14.65
C LYS A 60 1.31 -22.01 14.18
N SER A 61 1.22 -22.52 12.94
CA SER A 61 2.25 -23.28 12.26
C SER A 61 2.49 -22.58 10.92
N GLY A 62 3.74 -22.18 10.67
CA GLY A 62 4.11 -21.33 9.54
C GLY A 62 4.16 -19.83 9.89
N ASP A 63 4.72 -19.06 8.96
CA ASP A 63 4.99 -17.62 9.11
C ASP A 63 3.73 -16.77 8.88
N ALA A 64 2.84 -17.28 8.02
CA ALA A 64 1.61 -16.61 7.59
C ALA A 64 0.43 -17.57 7.45
N ARG A 65 -0.79 -17.04 7.60
CA ARG A 65 -2.05 -17.80 7.44
C ARG A 65 -2.93 -17.19 6.37
N VAL A 66 -3.32 -18.00 5.39
CA VAL A 66 -4.23 -17.61 4.32
C VAL A 66 -5.48 -18.49 4.40
N ALA A 67 -6.64 -17.87 4.61
CA ALA A 67 -7.91 -18.58 4.72
C ALA A 67 -8.66 -18.59 3.39
N MET A 68 -9.03 -19.77 2.91
CA MET A 68 -9.77 -19.96 1.66
C MET A 68 -11.26 -20.00 1.93
N VAL A 69 -12.02 -19.11 1.28
CA VAL A 69 -13.48 -18.99 1.42
C VAL A 69 -14.11 -19.03 0.04
N GLY A 70 -15.13 -19.87 -0.16
CA GLY A 70 -15.82 -19.94 -1.45
C GLY A 70 -16.81 -21.08 -1.49
N PHE A 71 -17.83 -20.95 -2.35
CA PHE A 71 -18.90 -21.94 -2.49
C PHE A 71 -18.36 -23.35 -2.75
N PRO A 72 -19.13 -24.41 -2.42
CA PRO A 72 -18.81 -25.74 -2.91
C PRO A 72 -18.64 -25.74 -4.44
N SER A 73 -17.75 -26.60 -4.95
CA SER A 73 -17.54 -26.81 -6.39
C SER A 73 -16.96 -25.63 -7.20
N VAL A 74 -16.38 -24.62 -6.53
CA VAL A 74 -15.61 -23.55 -7.20
C VAL A 74 -14.14 -23.92 -7.48
N GLY A 75 -13.67 -25.08 -7.00
CA GLY A 75 -12.29 -25.56 -7.19
C GLY A 75 -11.33 -25.32 -6.01
N LYS A 76 -11.86 -25.02 -4.81
CA LYS A 76 -11.06 -24.80 -3.58
C LYS A 76 -10.12 -25.93 -3.22
N SER A 77 -10.64 -27.16 -3.14
CA SER A 77 -9.83 -28.32 -2.80
C SER A 77 -8.82 -28.66 -3.90
N THR A 78 -9.15 -28.38 -5.16
CA THR A 78 -8.24 -28.51 -6.30
C THR A 78 -7.08 -27.53 -6.20
N LEU A 79 -7.34 -26.24 -5.91
CA LEU A 79 -6.28 -25.25 -5.70
C LEU A 79 -5.37 -25.67 -4.54
N LEU A 80 -5.96 -26.11 -3.42
CA LEU A 80 -5.21 -26.55 -2.26
C LEU A 80 -4.26 -27.69 -2.66
N SER A 81 -4.76 -28.71 -3.35
CA SER A 81 -3.95 -29.85 -3.80
C SER A 81 -2.85 -29.47 -4.80
N ASN A 82 -3.09 -28.50 -5.68
CA ASN A 82 -2.11 -28.09 -6.70
C ASN A 82 -1.00 -27.20 -6.11
N MET A 83 -1.31 -26.40 -5.09
CA MET A 83 -0.37 -25.43 -4.51
C MET A 83 0.47 -26.00 -3.37
N THR A 84 -0.03 -27.02 -2.66
CA THR A 84 0.66 -27.58 -1.50
C THR A 84 1.67 -28.65 -1.92
N SER A 85 2.90 -28.55 -1.40
CA SER A 85 3.97 -29.53 -1.63
C SER A 85 3.76 -30.86 -0.89
N THR A 86 2.92 -30.87 0.15
CA THR A 86 2.51 -32.09 0.86
C THR A 86 1.20 -32.60 0.29
N HIS A 87 1.23 -33.69 -0.48
CA HIS A 87 0.04 -34.45 -0.78
C HIS A 87 -0.61 -34.88 0.53
N SER A 88 -1.78 -34.34 0.80
CA SER A 88 -2.84 -34.84 1.67
C SER A 88 -2.64 -36.28 2.16
N GLU A 89 -1.83 -36.45 3.20
CA GLU A 89 -2.10 -37.47 4.20
C GLU A 89 -2.82 -36.75 5.32
N VAL A 90 -3.98 -37.29 5.69
CA VAL A 90 -4.75 -36.92 6.86
C VAL A 90 -3.78 -36.86 8.04
N ALA A 91 -3.28 -35.66 8.36
CA ALA A 91 -2.27 -35.50 9.38
C ALA A 91 -2.94 -35.79 10.72
N GLY A 92 -2.77 -37.03 11.18
CA GLY A 92 -3.21 -37.55 12.46
C GLY A 92 -2.41 -36.94 13.61
N TYR A 93 -2.48 -35.61 13.76
CA TYR A 93 -2.19 -34.99 15.04
C TYR A 93 -3.41 -35.22 15.92
N GLU A 94 -3.22 -35.81 17.09
CA GLU A 94 -4.28 -36.26 18.04
C GLU A 94 -5.19 -35.14 18.60
N PHE A 95 -5.18 -33.95 17.99
CA PHE A 95 -6.04 -32.81 18.32
C PHE A 95 -6.67 -32.11 17.10
N THR A 96 -6.54 -32.62 15.87
CA THR A 96 -7.15 -32.01 14.68
C THR A 96 -8.61 -32.47 14.49
N THR A 97 -9.56 -31.67 14.97
CA THR A 97 -10.98 -31.92 14.71
C THR A 97 -11.34 -31.53 13.26
N LEU A 98 -11.38 -32.51 12.35
CA LEU A 98 -12.23 -32.73 11.15
C LEU A 98 -12.87 -31.56 10.34
N THR A 99 -12.49 -30.29 10.49
CA THR A 99 -13.17 -29.18 9.79
C THR A 99 -12.28 -28.22 9.03
N CYS A 100 -10.96 -28.22 9.18
CA CYS A 100 -10.10 -27.39 8.31
C CYS A 100 -8.93 -28.25 7.84
N ILE A 101 -8.68 -28.28 6.54
CA ILE A 101 -7.54 -28.97 5.96
C ILE A 101 -6.43 -27.93 5.81
N PRO A 102 -5.36 -27.97 6.63
CA PRO A 102 -4.23 -27.09 6.44
C PRO A 102 -3.34 -27.63 5.31
N GLY A 103 -3.00 -26.75 4.38
CA GLY A 103 -1.94 -26.96 3.40
C GLY A 103 -0.76 -26.05 3.71
N VAL A 104 0.47 -26.50 3.50
CA VAL A 104 1.65 -25.64 3.63
C VAL A 104 2.26 -25.42 2.25
N ILE A 105 2.52 -24.17 1.93
CA ILE A 105 3.26 -23.74 0.74
C ILE A 105 4.59 -23.17 1.22
N ASN A 106 5.69 -23.57 0.58
CA ASN A 106 6.96 -22.88 0.73
C ASN A 106 7.14 -21.93 -0.47
N TYR A 107 7.16 -20.62 -0.20
CA TYR A 107 7.39 -19.60 -1.22
C TYR A 107 8.41 -18.58 -0.70
N GLN A 108 9.50 -18.40 -1.47
CA GLN A 108 10.64 -17.55 -1.09
C GLN A 108 11.14 -17.82 0.35
N GLY A 109 11.30 -19.10 0.73
CA GLY A 109 11.79 -19.49 2.05
C GLY A 109 10.77 -19.32 3.19
N ALA A 110 9.55 -18.87 2.90
CA ALA A 110 8.47 -18.73 3.87
C ALA A 110 7.47 -19.86 3.82
N ASN A 111 7.07 -20.34 5.00
CA ASN A 111 6.04 -21.34 5.16
C ASN A 111 4.69 -20.66 5.33
N ILE A 112 3.90 -20.64 4.25
CA ILE A 112 2.55 -20.07 4.22
C ILE A 112 1.54 -21.19 4.48
N GLN A 113 0.75 -21.05 5.54
CA GLN A 113 -0.32 -21.98 5.89
C GLN A 113 -1.61 -21.59 5.16
N LEU A 114 -2.04 -22.39 4.19
CA LEU A 114 -3.37 -22.33 3.61
C LEU A 114 -4.37 -23.08 4.49
N LEU A 115 -5.51 -22.46 4.75
CA LEU A 115 -6.58 -23.03 5.56
C LEU A 115 -7.85 -23.13 4.73
N ASP A 116 -8.31 -24.34 4.46
CA ASP A 116 -9.64 -24.56 3.89
C ASP A 116 -10.71 -24.38 4.99
N LEU A 117 -11.63 -23.42 4.80
CA LEU A 117 -12.76 -23.15 5.69
C LEU A 117 -14.09 -23.65 5.09
N PRO A 118 -14.43 -24.95 5.23
CA PRO A 118 -15.75 -25.45 4.87
C PRO A 118 -16.82 -24.88 5.82
N GLY A 119 -17.96 -24.48 5.28
CA GLY A 119 -19.16 -24.22 6.08
C GLY A 119 -19.40 -22.79 6.57
N ILE A 120 -18.64 -21.78 6.10
CA ILE A 120 -19.00 -20.36 6.32
C ILE A 120 -20.35 -19.99 5.66
N ILE A 121 -20.78 -20.76 4.65
CA ILE A 121 -21.70 -20.31 3.61
C ILE A 121 -23.18 -20.63 3.91
N GLU A 122 -23.48 -21.64 4.74
CA GLU A 122 -24.88 -22.12 4.91
C GLU A 122 -25.35 -22.29 6.37
N GLY A 123 -24.55 -21.89 7.38
CA GLY A 123 -24.99 -22.09 8.76
C GLY A 123 -24.08 -21.59 9.89
N ALA A 124 -22.98 -20.90 9.58
CA ALA A 124 -22.06 -20.39 10.61
C ALA A 124 -22.71 -19.30 11.49
N SER A 125 -23.61 -18.49 10.90
CA SER A 125 -24.38 -17.45 11.61
C SER A 125 -25.46 -18.01 12.55
N GLN A 126 -25.86 -19.27 12.41
CA GLN A 126 -26.87 -19.90 13.26
C GLN A 126 -26.33 -20.37 14.63
N GLY A 127 -25.04 -20.18 14.93
CA GLY A 127 -24.47 -20.41 16.26
C GLY A 127 -24.49 -21.86 16.76
N LYS A 128 -24.84 -22.84 15.91
CA LYS A 128 -24.66 -24.27 16.23
C LYS A 128 -23.14 -24.51 16.37
N GLY A 129 -22.73 -25.09 17.50
CA GLY A 129 -21.39 -24.97 18.10
C GLY A 129 -20.15 -25.17 17.21
N ARG A 130 -20.27 -25.82 16.05
CA ARG A 130 -19.20 -26.04 15.08
C ARG A 130 -18.91 -24.80 14.20
N GLY A 131 -19.90 -23.96 13.91
CA GLY A 131 -19.70 -22.75 13.09
C GLY A 131 -18.83 -21.68 13.76
N ARG A 132 -18.85 -21.63 15.09
CA ARG A 132 -18.02 -20.71 15.89
C ARG A 132 -16.52 -20.99 15.73
N GLN A 133 -16.13 -22.25 15.57
CA GLN A 133 -14.73 -22.65 15.44
C GLN A 133 -14.16 -22.16 14.11
N VAL A 134 -14.89 -22.37 13.00
CA VAL A 134 -14.49 -21.90 11.66
C VAL A 134 -14.35 -20.38 11.62
N ILE A 135 -15.25 -19.66 12.29
CA ILE A 135 -15.21 -18.21 12.45
C ILE A 135 -13.95 -17.75 13.20
N ALA A 136 -13.59 -18.44 14.29
CA ALA A 136 -12.40 -18.09 15.06
C ALA A 136 -11.14 -18.24 14.20
N VAL A 137 -11.03 -19.33 13.43
CA VAL A 137 -9.93 -19.55 12.49
C VAL A 137 -9.87 -18.44 11.44
N ALA A 138 -11.01 -18.09 10.83
CA ALA A 138 -11.10 -17.00 9.85
C ALA A 138 -10.62 -15.65 10.39
N LYS A 139 -10.92 -15.32 11.65
CA LYS A 139 -10.46 -14.08 12.30
C LYS A 139 -8.96 -14.05 12.60
N THR A 140 -8.30 -15.20 12.64
CA THR A 140 -6.85 -15.29 12.84
C THR A 140 -6.05 -15.32 11.54
N ALA A 141 -6.72 -15.34 10.38
CA ALA A 141 -6.07 -15.32 9.08
C ALA A 141 -5.50 -13.93 8.77
N ASP A 142 -4.38 -13.91 8.06
CA ASP A 142 -3.70 -12.68 7.62
C ASP A 142 -4.25 -12.16 6.30
N VAL A 143 -4.59 -13.08 5.41
CA VAL A 143 -5.23 -12.80 4.12
C VAL A 143 -6.39 -13.77 3.94
N ILE A 144 -7.49 -13.27 3.40
CA ILE A 144 -8.61 -14.09 2.95
C ILE A 144 -8.53 -14.24 1.44
N LEU A 145 -8.58 -15.49 0.97
CA LEU A 145 -8.64 -15.84 -0.43
C LEU A 145 -10.08 -16.24 -0.77
N MET A 146 -10.82 -15.33 -1.42
CA MET A 146 -12.20 -15.55 -1.79
C MET A 146 -12.29 -16.16 -3.19
N MET A 147 -12.67 -17.44 -3.29
CA MET A 147 -12.83 -18.12 -4.55
C MET A 147 -14.22 -18.00 -5.14
N LEU A 148 -14.25 -17.62 -6.41
CA LEU A 148 -15.43 -17.41 -7.22
C LEU A 148 -15.32 -18.21 -8.52
N ASP A 149 -16.47 -18.55 -9.10
CA ASP A 149 -16.56 -19.25 -10.38
C ASP A 149 -16.80 -18.21 -11.47
N ALA A 150 -15.88 -18.09 -12.43
CA ALA A 150 -15.94 -17.07 -13.48
C ALA A 150 -17.11 -17.29 -14.46
N GLY A 151 -17.60 -18.52 -14.61
CA GLY A 151 -18.75 -18.84 -15.46
C GLY A 151 -20.11 -18.58 -14.79
N LYS A 152 -20.13 -18.21 -13.50
CA LYS A 152 -21.37 -17.95 -12.74
C LYS A 152 -21.60 -16.46 -12.54
N SER A 153 -22.81 -16.13 -12.07
CA SER A 153 -23.17 -14.74 -11.80
C SER A 153 -22.34 -14.13 -10.67
N ASP A 154 -22.03 -12.85 -10.81
CA ASP A 154 -21.32 -12.03 -9.81
C ASP A 154 -22.03 -11.95 -8.45
N GLN A 155 -23.24 -12.49 -8.31
CA GLN A 155 -23.99 -12.52 -7.05
C GLN A 155 -23.33 -13.39 -5.97
N GLN A 156 -22.40 -14.28 -6.34
CA GLN A 156 -21.65 -15.08 -5.36
C GLN A 156 -20.83 -14.20 -4.40
N ARG A 157 -20.18 -13.16 -4.94
CA ARG A 157 -19.33 -12.25 -4.19
C ARG A 157 -20.08 -11.51 -3.07
N PRO A 158 -21.15 -10.74 -3.33
CA PRO A 158 -21.84 -9.97 -2.28
C PRO A 158 -22.46 -10.87 -1.20
N LEU A 159 -22.83 -12.11 -1.53
CA LEU A 159 -23.31 -13.08 -0.53
C LEU A 159 -22.20 -13.46 0.45
N LEU A 160 -21.01 -13.81 -0.06
CA LEU A 160 -19.85 -14.17 0.77
C LEU A 160 -19.34 -12.97 1.59
N GLU A 161 -19.30 -11.78 0.99
CA GLU A 161 -18.94 -10.54 1.69
C GLU A 161 -19.90 -10.27 2.85
N LYS A 162 -21.22 -10.42 2.64
CA LYS A 162 -22.23 -10.23 3.68
C LYS A 162 -22.08 -11.22 4.84
N GLU A 163 -21.77 -12.48 4.57
CA GLU A 163 -21.55 -13.49 5.61
C GLU A 163 -20.28 -13.18 6.44
N LEU A 164 -19.18 -12.82 5.78
CA LEU A 164 -17.94 -12.44 6.47
C LEU A 164 -18.12 -11.14 7.28
N GLU A 165 -18.86 -10.16 6.75
CA GLU A 165 -19.18 -8.93 7.47
C GLU A 165 -20.09 -9.19 8.68
N ALA A 166 -21.02 -10.15 8.60
CA ALA A 166 -21.88 -10.53 9.71
C ALA A 166 -21.10 -11.14 10.88
N VAL A 167 -20.00 -11.83 10.58
CA VAL A 167 -19.07 -12.42 11.55
C VAL A 167 -18.13 -11.37 12.18
N GLY A 168 -18.07 -10.18 11.59
CA GLY A 168 -17.23 -9.06 12.05
C GLY A 168 -15.84 -9.04 11.42
N ILE A 169 -15.69 -9.61 10.23
CA ILE A 169 -14.52 -9.43 9.37
C ILE A 169 -14.83 -8.27 8.40
N ARG A 170 -13.86 -7.40 8.15
CA ARG A 170 -13.95 -6.30 7.19
C ARG A 170 -12.91 -6.51 6.11
N LEU A 171 -13.36 -6.73 4.88
CA LEU A 171 -12.51 -7.08 3.75
C LEU A 171 -12.00 -5.81 3.07
N ASN A 172 -10.70 -5.72 2.82
CA ASN A 172 -10.06 -4.62 2.07
C ASN A 172 -10.40 -3.20 2.57
N LYS A 173 -10.72 -3.07 3.87
CA LYS A 173 -11.04 -1.79 4.53
C LYS A 173 -9.99 -1.50 5.59
N GLN A 174 -9.71 -0.22 5.79
CA GLN A 174 -8.90 0.23 6.92
C GLN A 174 -9.79 0.53 8.14
N PRO A 175 -9.27 0.42 9.37
CA PRO A 175 -10.03 0.78 10.55
C PRO A 175 -10.32 2.29 10.56
N PRO A 176 -11.60 2.70 10.72
CA PRO A 176 -12.00 4.08 10.56
C PRO A 176 -11.36 4.98 11.61
N HIS A 177 -11.08 6.22 11.24
CA HIS A 177 -10.41 7.25 12.05
C HIS A 177 -11.40 7.96 12.99
N ILE A 178 -12.03 7.17 13.87
CA ILE A 178 -12.95 7.66 14.91
C ILE A 178 -12.32 7.42 16.28
N TYR A 179 -12.23 8.48 17.08
CA TYR A 179 -11.75 8.39 18.46
C TYR A 179 -12.93 8.39 19.42
N VAL A 180 -13.09 7.32 20.20
CA VAL A 180 -14.12 7.20 21.24
C VAL A 180 -13.44 7.00 22.59
N LYS A 181 -13.59 7.98 23.48
CA LYS A 181 -13.05 7.92 24.85
C LYS A 181 -14.18 8.00 25.87
N GLN A 182 -14.43 6.90 26.58
CA GLN A 182 -15.43 6.86 27.64
C GLN A 182 -14.98 7.71 28.84
N LYS A 183 -15.92 8.49 29.39
CA LYS A 183 -15.73 9.35 30.55
C LYS A 183 -16.54 8.84 31.74
N LYS A 184 -16.20 9.28 32.95
CA LYS A 184 -17.00 8.99 34.15
C LYS A 184 -18.23 9.89 34.26
N ILE A 185 -18.08 11.17 33.90
CA ILE A 185 -19.11 12.23 34.02
C ILE A 185 -18.92 13.20 32.84
N GLY A 186 -19.98 13.91 32.43
CA GLY A 186 -19.89 15.02 31.47
C GLY A 186 -20.70 14.83 30.19
N GLY A 187 -21.56 13.81 30.11
CA GLY A 187 -22.39 13.54 28.94
C GLY A 187 -21.58 13.09 27.72
N ILE A 188 -22.24 13.07 26.57
CA ILE A 188 -21.62 12.75 25.28
C ILE A 188 -21.19 14.05 24.62
N LYS A 189 -19.89 14.23 24.39
CA LYS A 189 -19.34 15.34 23.62
C LYS A 189 -19.03 14.86 22.21
N PHE A 190 -19.67 15.48 21.23
CA PHE A 190 -19.47 15.18 19.83
C PHE A 190 -18.58 16.24 19.17
N THR A 191 -17.60 15.82 18.38
CA THR A 191 -16.71 16.71 17.63
C THR A 191 -16.41 16.08 16.28
N HIS A 192 -16.41 16.86 15.20
CA HIS A 192 -16.08 16.40 13.86
C HIS A 192 -15.10 17.36 13.20
N THR A 193 -14.15 16.80 12.45
CA THR A 193 -13.14 17.57 11.70
C THR A 193 -13.62 17.83 10.27
N VAL A 194 -14.37 16.86 9.71
CA VAL A 194 -14.91 16.86 8.34
C VAL A 194 -16.45 16.92 8.44
N PRO A 195 -17.15 17.59 7.50
CA PRO A 195 -18.62 17.53 7.44
C PRO A 195 -19.09 16.09 7.24
N LEU A 196 -20.05 15.66 8.05
CA LEU A 196 -20.57 14.30 8.04
C LEU A 196 -21.84 14.22 7.18
N THR A 197 -21.85 13.34 6.19
CA THR A 197 -23.01 13.13 5.31
C THR A 197 -23.87 11.97 5.76
N HIS A 198 -23.26 10.99 6.44
CA HIS A 198 -23.90 9.73 6.80
C HIS A 198 -24.30 9.62 8.27
N CYS A 199 -23.77 10.48 9.14
CA CYS A 199 -23.97 10.41 10.58
C CYS A 199 -24.46 11.73 11.19
N ASN A 200 -25.56 11.65 11.95
CA ASN A 200 -26.11 12.76 12.73
C ASN A 200 -25.79 12.60 14.22
N GLU A 201 -25.57 13.73 14.93
CA GLU A 201 -25.28 13.75 16.36
C GLU A 201 -26.34 12.98 17.19
N LYS A 202 -27.64 13.23 16.94
CA LYS A 202 -28.75 12.54 17.61
C LYS A 202 -28.73 11.03 17.39
N MET A 203 -28.31 10.58 16.21
CA MET A 203 -28.22 9.15 15.89
C MET A 203 -27.08 8.50 16.66
N ILE A 204 -25.92 9.16 16.72
CA ILE A 204 -24.76 8.72 17.49
C ILE A 204 -25.10 8.60 18.97
N MET A 205 -25.78 9.59 19.54
CA MET A 205 -26.26 9.53 20.93
C MET A 205 -27.17 8.32 21.15
N THR A 206 -28.15 8.09 20.26
CA THR A 206 -29.05 6.94 20.34
C THR A 206 -28.31 5.61 20.33
N ILE A 207 -27.31 5.47 19.46
CA ILE A 207 -26.47 4.26 19.37
C ILE A 207 -25.67 4.08 20.67
N LEU A 208 -25.01 5.12 21.18
CA LEU A 208 -24.24 5.05 22.42
C LEU A 208 -25.12 4.67 23.62
N HIS A 209 -26.33 5.21 23.72
CA HIS A 209 -27.29 4.84 24.76
C HIS A 209 -27.71 3.37 24.68
N GLU A 210 -27.89 2.80 23.48
CA GLU A 210 -28.17 1.36 23.30
C GLU A 210 -27.01 0.47 23.78
N TYR A 211 -25.77 0.95 23.65
CA TYR A 211 -24.57 0.32 24.22
C TYR A 211 -24.34 0.65 25.71
N LYS A 212 -25.27 1.37 26.36
CA LYS A 212 -25.18 1.81 27.77
C LYS A 212 -24.00 2.76 28.03
N ILE A 213 -23.55 3.49 27.02
CA ILE A 213 -22.49 4.50 27.12
C ILE A 213 -23.17 5.87 27.23
N PHE A 214 -23.19 6.44 28.43
CA PHE A 214 -23.83 7.74 28.71
C PHE A 214 -22.85 8.92 28.73
N ASN A 215 -21.55 8.64 28.89
CA ASN A 215 -20.51 9.66 29.02
C ASN A 215 -19.32 9.28 28.13
N ALA A 216 -19.08 10.03 27.05
CA ALA A 216 -17.97 9.77 26.12
C ALA A 216 -17.61 11.00 25.30
N ASP A 217 -16.32 11.13 24.96
CA ASP A 217 -15.86 12.01 23.89
C ASP A 217 -15.80 11.21 22.59
N VAL A 218 -16.48 11.70 21.57
CA VAL A 218 -16.47 11.10 20.23
C VAL A 218 -15.96 12.14 19.24
N VAL A 219 -14.84 11.81 18.59
CA VAL A 219 -14.21 12.67 17.57
C VAL A 219 -14.17 11.93 16.24
N PHE A 220 -14.83 12.49 15.23
CA PHE A 220 -14.76 12.03 13.84
C PHE A 220 -13.68 12.81 13.09
N ARG A 221 -12.71 12.11 12.49
CA ARG A 221 -11.69 12.71 11.63
C ARG A 221 -11.95 12.48 10.14
N GLU A 222 -12.94 11.67 9.79
CA GLU A 222 -13.35 11.32 8.43
C GLU A 222 -14.88 11.16 8.36
N ASP A 223 -15.44 11.14 7.13
CA ASP A 223 -16.88 10.92 6.90
C ASP A 223 -17.23 9.43 6.98
N ALA A 224 -17.39 8.94 8.22
CA ALA A 224 -17.68 7.55 8.49
C ALA A 224 -19.18 7.23 8.53
N THR A 225 -19.53 6.02 8.11
CA THR A 225 -20.88 5.47 8.13
C THR A 225 -21.30 4.99 9.52
N VAL A 226 -22.60 4.73 9.68
CA VAL A 226 -23.16 4.18 10.93
C VAL A 226 -22.56 2.83 11.30
N ASP A 227 -22.31 2.00 10.30
CA ASP A 227 -21.78 0.64 10.50
C ASP A 227 -20.31 0.70 10.96
N GLU A 228 -19.51 1.61 10.40
CA GLU A 228 -18.12 1.88 10.82
C GLU A 228 -18.06 2.44 12.24
N PHE A 229 -18.99 3.33 12.61
CA PHE A 229 -19.08 3.81 13.99
C PHE A 229 -19.41 2.68 14.97
N ILE A 230 -20.33 1.78 14.61
CA ILE A 230 -20.65 0.59 15.41
C ILE A 230 -19.41 -0.32 15.53
N ASP A 231 -18.63 -0.47 14.47
CA ASP A 231 -17.41 -1.27 14.48
C ASP A 231 -16.38 -0.74 15.49
N VAL A 232 -16.22 0.58 15.59
CA VAL A 232 -15.34 1.23 16.59
C VAL A 232 -15.84 1.03 18.02
N ILE A 233 -17.15 1.11 18.24
CA ILE A 233 -17.74 0.87 19.57
C ILE A 233 -17.50 -0.57 20.03
N GLN A 234 -17.63 -1.54 19.12
CA GLN A 234 -17.49 -2.95 19.49
C GLN A 234 -16.03 -3.36 19.70
N GLY A 235 -15.09 -2.81 18.92
CA GLY A 235 -13.65 -3.04 19.08
C GLY A 235 -13.17 -4.49 18.84
N ASN A 236 -14.07 -5.40 18.45
CA ASN A 236 -13.79 -6.83 18.21
C ASN A 236 -13.82 -7.20 16.71
N ARG A 237 -13.71 -6.19 15.84
CA ARG A 237 -13.68 -6.33 14.39
C ARG A 237 -12.26 -6.55 13.91
N VAL A 238 -12.11 -7.41 12.91
CA VAL A 238 -10.82 -7.69 12.28
C VAL A 238 -10.87 -7.15 10.85
N TYR A 239 -9.88 -6.35 10.50
CA TYR A 239 -9.70 -5.79 9.16
C TYR A 239 -8.67 -6.64 8.46
N VAL A 240 -9.07 -7.33 7.39
CA VAL A 240 -8.25 -8.33 6.72
C VAL A 240 -8.23 -8.03 5.22
N PRO A 241 -7.06 -7.99 4.59
CA PRO A 241 -6.97 -7.91 3.14
C PRO A 241 -7.53 -9.19 2.48
N CYS A 242 -8.22 -9.03 1.36
CA CYS A 242 -8.93 -10.08 0.66
C CYS A 242 -8.59 -10.08 -0.83
N ILE A 243 -8.20 -11.24 -1.35
CA ILE A 243 -7.95 -11.46 -2.78
C ILE A 243 -9.15 -12.22 -3.35
N TYR A 244 -9.76 -11.70 -4.42
CA TYR A 244 -10.84 -12.36 -5.14
C TYR A 244 -10.26 -13.19 -6.27
N VAL A 245 -10.40 -14.50 -6.19
CA VAL A 245 -9.84 -15.46 -7.13
C VAL A 245 -10.96 -16.03 -7.99
N TYR A 246 -10.99 -15.61 -9.26
CA TYR A 246 -11.93 -16.09 -10.26
C TYR A 246 -11.35 -17.32 -10.95
N ASN A 247 -11.89 -18.48 -10.64
CA ASN A 247 -11.48 -19.76 -11.21
C ASN A 247 -12.34 -20.14 -12.43
N LYS A 248 -11.88 -21.12 -13.21
CA LYS A 248 -12.55 -21.64 -14.43
C LYS A 248 -12.57 -20.64 -15.59
N ILE A 249 -11.46 -19.92 -15.78
CA ILE A 249 -11.31 -18.96 -16.88
C ILE A 249 -11.38 -19.64 -18.26
N ASP A 250 -11.20 -20.96 -18.32
CA ASP A 250 -11.39 -21.81 -19.49
C ASP A 250 -12.84 -21.80 -20.04
N GLN A 251 -13.82 -21.37 -19.24
CA GLN A 251 -15.24 -21.34 -19.61
C GLN A 251 -15.73 -19.96 -20.10
N ILE A 252 -14.90 -18.93 -19.99
CA ILE A 252 -15.26 -17.55 -20.35
C ILE A 252 -14.41 -17.07 -21.53
N SER A 253 -14.88 -16.02 -22.21
CA SER A 253 -14.13 -15.43 -23.31
C SER A 253 -12.94 -14.60 -22.81
N ILE A 254 -11.94 -14.42 -23.66
CA ILE A 254 -10.72 -13.66 -23.30
C ILE A 254 -11.02 -12.21 -22.93
N GLU A 255 -12.07 -11.60 -23.51
CA GLU A 255 -12.50 -10.24 -23.18
C GLU A 255 -13.02 -10.15 -21.74
N GLU A 256 -13.76 -11.16 -21.28
CA GLU A 256 -14.26 -11.19 -19.91
C GLU A 256 -13.13 -11.51 -18.92
N VAL A 257 -12.16 -12.35 -19.30
CA VAL A 257 -10.94 -12.56 -18.52
C VAL A 257 -10.17 -11.25 -18.32
N ASP A 258 -9.95 -10.48 -19.40
CA ASP A 258 -9.27 -9.18 -19.34
C ASP A 258 -10.07 -8.16 -18.49
N ARG A 259 -11.40 -8.15 -18.62
CA ARG A 259 -12.27 -7.31 -17.78
C ARG A 259 -12.10 -7.63 -16.30
N LEU A 260 -12.14 -8.91 -15.92
CA LEU A 260 -11.98 -9.35 -14.52
C LEU A 260 -10.56 -9.06 -14.00
N ALA A 261 -9.53 -9.27 -14.81
CA ALA A 261 -8.14 -9.04 -14.43
C ALA A 261 -7.81 -7.57 -14.12
N ARG A 262 -8.55 -6.61 -14.70
CA ARG A 262 -8.34 -5.17 -14.47
C ARG A 262 -8.96 -4.64 -13.18
N ILE A 263 -9.84 -5.40 -12.53
CA ILE A 263 -10.52 -4.97 -11.30
C ILE A 263 -9.54 -5.12 -10.13
N PRO A 264 -9.44 -4.13 -9.21
CA PRO A 264 -8.51 -4.23 -8.09
C PRO A 264 -8.85 -5.41 -7.18
N HIS A 265 -7.81 -6.03 -6.63
CA HIS A 265 -7.90 -7.22 -5.78
C HIS A 265 -8.41 -8.50 -6.49
N HIS A 266 -8.56 -8.49 -7.82
CA HIS A 266 -9.01 -9.65 -8.59
C HIS A 266 -7.82 -10.40 -9.19
N VAL A 267 -7.90 -11.72 -9.17
CA VAL A 267 -6.94 -12.62 -9.80
C VAL A 267 -7.72 -13.70 -10.55
N VAL A 268 -7.44 -13.85 -11.83
CA VAL A 268 -8.07 -14.83 -12.72
C VAL A 268 -7.18 -16.06 -12.82
N ILE A 269 -7.71 -17.27 -12.64
CA ILE A 269 -6.95 -18.53 -12.67
C ILE A 269 -7.74 -19.65 -13.35
N SER A 270 -7.05 -20.70 -13.82
CA SER A 270 -7.68 -22.00 -14.09
C SER A 270 -6.91 -23.08 -13.32
N CYS A 271 -7.55 -23.66 -12.31
CA CYS A 271 -6.98 -24.78 -11.56
C CYS A 271 -6.87 -26.06 -12.41
N GLU A 272 -7.72 -26.22 -13.42
CA GLU A 272 -7.75 -27.41 -14.28
C GLU A 272 -6.60 -27.38 -15.30
N MET A 273 -6.38 -26.22 -15.91
CA MET A 273 -5.29 -26.01 -16.88
C MET A 273 -3.98 -25.54 -16.22
N ASN A 274 -3.94 -25.38 -14.90
CA ASN A 274 -2.82 -24.78 -14.14
C ASN A 274 -2.37 -23.41 -14.69
N LEU A 275 -3.32 -22.57 -15.06
CA LEU A 275 -3.04 -21.22 -15.58
C LEU A 275 -3.01 -20.19 -14.45
N ASN A 276 -2.02 -19.30 -14.52
CA ASN A 276 -1.86 -18.12 -13.66
C ASN A 276 -1.68 -18.41 -12.16
N MET A 277 -1.23 -19.62 -11.82
CA MET A 277 -0.98 -20.06 -10.44
C MET A 277 0.20 -19.31 -9.81
N ASP A 278 1.27 -19.07 -10.58
CA ASP A 278 2.46 -18.35 -10.11
C ASP A 278 2.15 -16.91 -9.74
N TYR A 279 1.34 -16.24 -10.57
CA TYR A 279 0.86 -14.88 -10.30
C TYR A 279 -0.04 -14.83 -9.05
N LEU A 280 -0.86 -15.86 -8.82
CA LEU A 280 -1.62 -15.95 -7.59
C LEU A 280 -0.72 -16.04 -6.36
N LEU A 281 0.36 -16.84 -6.41
CA LEU A 281 1.36 -16.92 -5.33
C LEU A 281 2.04 -15.57 -5.09
N GLU A 282 2.46 -14.89 -6.15
CA GLU A 282 3.06 -13.56 -6.08
C GLU A 282 2.10 -12.55 -5.43
N LYS A 283 0.82 -12.56 -5.81
CA LYS A 283 -0.19 -11.68 -5.20
C LYS A 283 -0.48 -12.02 -3.75
N ILE A 284 -0.50 -13.30 -3.38
CA ILE A 284 -0.61 -13.71 -1.97
C ILE A 284 0.58 -13.17 -1.18
N TRP A 285 1.80 -13.31 -1.72
CA TRP A 285 3.03 -12.80 -1.10
C TRP A 285 2.99 -11.28 -0.86
N GLU A 286 2.59 -10.51 -1.87
CA GLU A 286 2.42 -9.06 -1.78
C GLU A 286 1.43 -8.67 -0.66
N TYR A 287 0.28 -9.36 -0.59
CA TYR A 287 -0.79 -9.04 0.37
C TYR A 287 -0.44 -9.44 1.81
N LEU A 288 0.35 -10.49 1.97
CA LEU A 288 0.84 -10.91 3.29
C LEU A 288 1.83 -9.88 3.87
N ALA A 289 2.43 -9.02 3.02
CA ALA A 289 3.37 -7.97 3.41
C ALA A 289 4.44 -8.48 4.41
N LEU A 290 5.00 -9.65 4.12
CA LEU A 290 5.99 -10.28 4.98
C LEU A 290 7.32 -9.54 4.90
N VAL A 291 7.95 -9.38 6.06
CA VAL A 291 9.25 -8.75 6.23
C VAL A 291 10.27 -9.84 6.51
N ARG A 292 11.31 -9.91 5.68
CA ARG A 292 12.43 -10.81 5.92
C ARG A 292 13.56 -10.08 6.65
N VAL A 293 13.99 -10.63 7.78
CA VAL A 293 15.07 -10.11 8.61
C VAL A 293 16.25 -11.08 8.58
N TYR A 294 17.38 -10.61 8.07
CA TYR A 294 18.62 -11.37 8.05
C TYR A 294 19.41 -11.13 9.33
N THR A 295 19.82 -12.20 9.99
CA THR A 295 20.68 -12.09 11.18
C THR A 295 22.14 -11.92 10.77
N LYS A 296 22.88 -11.16 11.57
CA LYS A 296 24.31 -10.88 11.32
C LYS A 296 25.11 -11.07 12.59
N LYS A 297 26.14 -11.91 12.53
CA LYS A 297 27.11 -12.04 13.62
C LYS A 297 28.09 -10.85 13.60
N PRO A 298 28.49 -10.29 14.77
CA PRO A 298 29.48 -9.23 14.83
C PRO A 298 30.77 -9.63 14.11
N GLY A 299 31.29 -8.78 13.23
CA GLY A 299 32.51 -9.03 12.47
C GLY A 299 32.34 -9.86 11.19
N ASN A 300 31.17 -10.49 10.97
CA ASN A 300 30.89 -11.27 9.76
C ASN A 300 29.90 -10.56 8.84
N ALA A 301 29.91 -10.91 7.56
CA ALA A 301 28.83 -10.54 6.64
C ALA A 301 27.51 -11.26 7.05
N PRO A 302 26.34 -10.65 6.77
CA PRO A 302 25.08 -11.36 6.94
C PRO A 302 24.93 -12.47 5.90
N ASP A 303 24.30 -13.56 6.29
CA ASP A 303 23.91 -14.63 5.37
C ASP A 303 22.65 -14.17 4.65
N LEU A 304 22.76 -13.87 3.35
CA LEU A 304 21.68 -13.34 2.51
C LEU A 304 21.02 -14.44 1.65
N GLY A 305 21.08 -15.69 2.10
CA GLY A 305 20.43 -16.80 1.40
C GLY A 305 18.90 -16.67 1.42
N PRO A 306 18.19 -17.21 0.41
CA PRO A 306 16.74 -17.13 0.33
C PRO A 306 16.02 -17.83 1.50
N GLU A 307 16.66 -18.80 2.17
CA GLU A 307 16.11 -19.55 3.31
C GLU A 307 16.68 -19.12 4.68
N ASP A 308 17.74 -18.29 4.70
CA ASP A 308 18.45 -17.92 5.93
C ASP A 308 17.82 -16.73 6.68
N GLY A 309 16.81 -16.10 6.07
CA GLY A 309 16.12 -14.96 6.63
C GLY A 309 14.96 -15.37 7.53
N ILE A 310 14.84 -14.72 8.69
CA ILE A 310 13.68 -14.86 9.56
C ILE A 310 12.52 -14.08 8.96
N ILE A 311 11.39 -14.74 8.75
CA ILE A 311 10.22 -14.11 8.17
C ILE A 311 9.28 -13.68 9.30
N LEU A 312 8.90 -12.41 9.25
CA LEU A 312 8.04 -11.75 10.21
C LEU A 312 6.95 -10.99 9.46
N ARG A 313 5.94 -10.54 10.20
CA ARG A 313 4.83 -9.76 9.65
C ARG A 313 5.20 -8.28 9.55
N ALA A 314 4.52 -7.54 8.67
CA ALA A 314 4.55 -6.08 8.68
C ALA A 314 4.21 -5.53 10.08
N GLY A 315 4.89 -4.46 10.49
CA GLY A 315 4.75 -3.87 11.82
C GLY A 315 5.43 -4.67 12.94
N CYS A 316 6.28 -5.67 12.63
CA CYS A 316 7.00 -6.41 13.64
C CYS A 316 8.01 -5.54 14.42
N THR A 317 8.10 -5.79 15.72
CA THR A 317 9.11 -5.16 16.58
C THR A 317 10.34 -6.05 16.69
N VAL A 318 11.45 -5.47 17.16
CA VAL A 318 12.67 -6.25 17.47
C VAL A 318 12.39 -7.33 18.52
N GLU A 319 11.40 -7.13 19.39
CA GLU A 319 10.94 -8.14 20.36
C GLU A 319 10.40 -9.39 19.68
N HIS A 320 9.58 -9.21 18.64
CA HIS A 320 9.05 -10.33 17.85
C HIS A 320 10.18 -11.11 17.16
N CYS A 321 11.19 -10.43 16.63
CA CYS A 321 12.38 -11.06 16.06
C CYS A 321 13.15 -11.88 17.11
N CYS A 322 13.30 -11.35 18.33
CA CYS A 322 13.95 -12.06 19.42
C CYS A 322 13.19 -13.34 19.79
N HIS A 323 11.86 -13.26 19.87
CA HIS A 323 11.03 -14.43 20.18
C HIS A 323 11.02 -15.48 19.06
N ALA A 324 11.15 -15.07 17.79
CA ALA A 324 11.30 -15.97 16.66
C ALA A 324 12.62 -16.77 16.72
N LEU A 325 13.70 -16.13 17.17
CA LEU A 325 14.99 -16.79 17.38
C LEU A 325 14.99 -17.71 18.60
N HIS A 326 14.64 -17.17 19.76
CA HIS A 326 14.62 -17.93 21.00
C HIS A 326 13.77 -17.24 22.07
N ARG A 327 12.92 -18.00 22.77
CA ARG A 327 11.96 -17.46 23.75
C ARG A 327 12.59 -16.61 24.85
N THR A 328 13.83 -16.92 25.28
CA THR A 328 14.54 -16.20 26.35
C THR A 328 15.38 -15.02 25.87
N LEU A 329 15.56 -14.85 24.55
CA LEU A 329 16.45 -13.80 24.03
C LEU A 329 15.90 -12.41 24.33
N ALA A 330 14.58 -12.25 24.29
CA ALA A 330 13.91 -10.99 24.59
C ALA A 330 14.18 -10.48 26.02
N SER A 331 14.25 -11.38 27.03
CA SER A 331 14.48 -10.97 28.42
C SER A 331 15.93 -10.57 28.72
N GLN A 332 16.89 -11.01 27.89
CA GLN A 332 18.31 -10.69 28.00
C GLN A 332 18.76 -9.61 27.01
N PHE A 333 17.82 -9.06 26.23
CA PHE A 333 18.14 -8.17 25.13
C PHE A 333 18.60 -6.79 25.63
N ARG A 334 19.79 -6.37 25.20
CA ARG A 334 20.37 -5.06 25.56
C ARG A 334 20.18 -4.01 24.47
N TYR A 335 20.54 -4.35 23.24
CA TYR A 335 20.35 -3.54 22.03
C TYR A 335 20.56 -4.41 20.79
N ALA A 336 20.02 -4.00 19.65
CA ALA A 336 20.37 -4.52 18.33
C ALA A 336 20.98 -3.39 17.50
N ILE A 337 21.83 -3.78 16.55
CA ILE A 337 22.28 -2.89 15.48
C ILE A 337 21.47 -3.29 14.24
N VAL A 338 20.75 -2.34 13.68
CA VAL A 338 19.85 -2.57 12.55
C VAL A 338 20.38 -1.79 11.35
N TRP A 339 20.37 -2.44 10.20
CA TRP A 339 20.69 -1.85 8.90
C TRP A 339 19.44 -1.96 8.03
N GLY A 340 19.02 -0.88 7.36
CA GLY A 340 17.93 -0.92 6.40
C GLY A 340 17.04 0.32 6.43
N THR A 341 15.95 0.24 5.67
CA THR A 341 14.94 1.31 5.49
C THR A 341 14.10 1.58 6.75
N SER A 342 14.08 0.64 7.70
CA SER A 342 13.39 0.80 8.98
C SER A 342 14.08 1.76 9.95
N THR A 343 15.35 2.11 9.69
CA THR A 343 16.17 3.01 10.51
C THR A 343 16.48 4.31 9.75
N LYS A 344 16.49 5.44 10.47
CA LYS A 344 16.87 6.74 9.86
C LYS A 344 18.34 6.77 9.44
N PHE A 345 19.20 6.05 10.16
CA PHE A 345 20.63 5.94 9.89
C PHE A 345 21.00 4.46 9.77
N SER A 346 21.93 4.12 8.88
CA SER A 346 22.40 2.75 8.70
C SER A 346 23.91 2.66 8.97
N PRO A 347 24.37 1.90 9.99
CA PRO A 347 23.60 1.25 11.03
C PRO A 347 23.05 2.20 12.11
N GLN A 348 21.94 1.81 12.73
CA GLN A 348 21.42 2.45 13.94
C GLN A 348 21.28 1.44 15.08
N ARG A 349 21.61 1.88 16.30
CA ARG A 349 21.39 1.09 17.52
C ARG A 349 19.95 1.27 18.00
N VAL A 350 19.22 0.17 18.13
CA VAL A 350 17.84 0.10 18.59
C VAL A 350 17.78 -0.67 19.90
N VAL A 351 16.94 -0.24 20.84
CA VAL A 351 16.65 -0.93 22.10
C VAL A 351 15.20 -1.39 22.09
N LEU A 352 14.85 -2.42 22.88
CA LEU A 352 13.45 -2.79 23.04
C LEU A 352 12.71 -1.62 23.68
N THR A 353 11.78 -1.03 22.94
CA THR A 353 10.91 0.00 23.46
C THR A 353 9.93 -0.68 24.43
N VAL A 354 10.21 -0.64 25.73
CA VAL A 354 9.18 -0.94 26.74
C VAL A 354 8.21 0.25 26.76
N SER A 355 7.23 0.28 25.87
CA SER A 355 5.95 0.93 26.15
C SER A 355 4.87 0.54 25.16
N LYS A 356 3.68 0.33 25.73
CA LYS A 356 2.33 0.31 25.13
C LYS A 356 1.96 1.52 24.23
N ALA A 357 2.94 2.32 23.79
CA ALA A 357 2.74 3.55 23.02
C ALA A 357 3.27 3.45 21.56
N ALA A 358 3.84 2.31 21.16
CA ALA A 358 4.33 2.11 19.79
C ALA A 358 3.23 1.80 18.74
N LEU A 359 1.98 1.59 19.17
CA LEU A 359 0.83 1.39 18.28
C LEU A 359 0.24 2.70 17.71
N ASP A 360 0.70 3.88 18.17
CA ASP A 360 0.15 5.17 17.73
C ASP A 360 1.03 5.92 16.70
N ARG A 361 2.18 5.37 16.30
CA ARG A 361 3.11 6.09 15.39
C ARG A 361 3.04 5.72 13.91
N GLU A 362 2.30 4.69 13.51
CA GLU A 362 2.06 4.37 12.10
C GLU A 362 0.88 5.14 11.48
N ARG A 363 0.19 6.00 12.24
CA ARG A 363 -1.00 6.75 11.78
C ARG A 363 -0.78 8.23 11.45
N LEU A 364 0.46 8.69 11.38
CA LEU A 364 0.80 10.11 11.14
C LEU A 364 1.79 10.36 9.99
N ALA A 365 2.07 9.34 9.17
CA ALA A 365 2.98 9.48 8.03
C ALA A 365 2.25 9.83 6.72
N LEU A 366 1.26 10.73 6.75
CA LEU A 366 0.68 11.27 5.52
C LEU A 366 0.45 12.78 5.49
N ASP A 367 0.94 13.59 6.45
CA ASP A 367 0.67 15.05 6.36
C ASP A 367 1.64 16.01 7.07
N SER A 368 2.84 15.59 7.51
CA SER A 368 3.70 16.46 8.35
C SER A 368 4.82 17.22 7.62
N CYS A 369 4.63 17.69 6.39
CA CYS A 369 5.59 18.63 5.76
C CYS A 369 5.25 20.11 5.96
N MET A 370 4.16 20.44 6.68
CA MET A 370 3.72 21.82 6.89
C MET A 370 3.83 22.34 8.34
N GLN A 371 4.83 21.91 9.10
CA GLN A 371 5.21 22.65 10.30
C GLN A 371 6.61 23.22 10.13
N GLU A 372 6.65 24.52 9.87
CA GLU A 372 7.85 25.34 10.05
C GLU A 372 8.38 25.08 11.48
N MET A 373 9.49 24.36 11.57
CA MET A 373 10.18 24.11 12.83
C MET A 373 11.44 24.97 12.87
N ASP A 374 11.45 25.93 13.79
CA ASP A 374 12.66 26.59 14.27
C ASP A 374 13.63 25.54 14.86
N ASP A 375 14.90 25.63 14.48
CA ASP A 375 15.98 24.71 14.82
C ASP A 375 16.16 24.56 16.35
N ALA A 376 15.72 23.43 16.91
CA ALA A 376 15.93 23.12 18.33
C ALA A 376 17.34 22.60 18.66
N TYR A 377 18.18 22.26 17.66
CA TYR A 377 19.52 21.68 17.88
C TYR A 377 20.55 22.09 16.79
N PRO A 378 21.25 23.23 16.95
CA PRO A 378 22.18 23.76 15.94
C PRO A 378 23.50 22.98 15.76
N MET A 379 23.75 21.93 16.57
CA MET A 379 25.00 21.15 16.58
C MET A 379 24.82 19.68 16.12
N GLY A 380 23.68 19.33 15.51
CA GLY A 380 23.50 18.03 14.85
C GLY A 380 24.39 17.89 13.61
N PRO A 381 24.74 16.65 13.19
CA PRO A 381 25.55 16.39 11.99
C PRO A 381 24.73 16.59 10.70
N LEU A 382 24.13 17.77 10.54
CA LEU A 382 23.36 18.15 9.36
C LEU A 382 24.29 18.73 8.30
N ILE A 383 24.08 18.32 7.04
CA ILE A 383 24.75 18.90 5.88
C ILE A 383 24.25 20.33 5.66
N PRO A 384 25.10 21.30 5.28
CA PRO A 384 24.67 22.65 4.94
C PRO A 384 23.61 22.63 3.82
N CYS A 385 22.56 23.46 3.94
CA CYS A 385 21.50 23.53 2.92
C CYS A 385 22.05 23.83 1.51
N SER A 386 23.15 24.59 1.42
CA SER A 386 23.83 24.91 0.15
C SER A 386 24.48 23.72 -0.56
N TYR A 387 24.69 22.61 0.14
CA TYR A 387 25.31 21.38 -0.39
C TYR A 387 24.29 20.29 -0.68
N LEU A 388 23.00 20.60 -0.61
CA LEU A 388 21.97 19.66 -1.02
C LEU A 388 22.10 19.33 -2.53
N PRO A 389 21.98 18.05 -2.89
CA PRO A 389 21.78 17.61 -4.28
C PRO A 389 20.61 18.32 -4.96
N GLU A 390 20.64 18.41 -6.30
CA GLU A 390 19.63 19.12 -7.10
C GLU A 390 18.22 18.54 -6.95
N GLU A 391 18.10 17.23 -6.71
CA GLU A 391 16.83 16.54 -6.43
C GLU A 391 16.13 17.02 -5.13
N PHE A 392 16.84 17.71 -4.23
CA PHE A 392 16.31 18.15 -2.93
C PHE A 392 16.14 19.68 -2.82
N ILE A 393 16.34 20.41 -3.91
CA ILE A 393 16.30 21.88 -3.96
C ILE A 393 15.51 22.35 -5.18
N GLU A 394 14.84 23.48 -5.04
CA GLU A 394 14.14 24.17 -6.12
C GLU A 394 14.88 25.47 -6.41
N CYS A 395 15.41 25.62 -7.62
CA CYS A 395 16.18 26.79 -8.05
C CYS A 395 15.46 27.54 -9.17
N SER A 396 15.57 28.87 -9.20
CA SER A 396 15.12 29.66 -10.34
C SER A 396 15.97 29.33 -11.58
N MET A 397 15.34 29.17 -12.74
CA MET A 397 16.07 29.01 -14.01
C MET A 397 16.77 30.33 -14.38
N PRO A 398 18.00 30.29 -14.91
CA PRO A 398 18.70 31.48 -15.36
C PRO A 398 18.06 32.08 -16.62
N GLU A 399 18.06 33.41 -16.74
CA GLU A 399 17.50 34.14 -17.89
C GLU A 399 18.59 34.84 -18.72
N LEU A 400 18.32 35.16 -19.99
CA LEU A 400 19.22 36.00 -20.78
C LEU A 400 19.17 37.44 -20.27
N ALA A 401 20.34 38.06 -20.12
CA ALA A 401 20.42 39.47 -19.72
C ALA A 401 19.66 40.36 -20.73
N PRO A 402 18.73 41.22 -20.27
CA PRO A 402 18.05 42.17 -21.14
C PRO A 402 19.04 43.21 -21.69
N PRO A 403 18.81 43.77 -22.90
CA PRO A 403 19.74 44.66 -23.59
C PRO A 403 20.02 46.00 -22.88
N SER A 404 19.38 46.26 -21.74
CA SER A 404 19.55 47.46 -20.91
C SER A 404 20.47 47.26 -19.70
N HIS A 405 20.98 46.05 -19.47
CA HIS A 405 21.93 45.76 -18.38
C HIS A 405 23.37 45.85 -18.89
N ASN A 406 24.21 46.61 -18.17
CA ASN A 406 25.65 46.67 -18.41
C ASN A 406 26.28 45.27 -18.24
N ASP A 407 27.38 45.00 -18.94
CA ASP A 407 28.14 43.72 -19.09
C ASP A 407 28.67 43.07 -17.78
N THR A 408 27.94 43.14 -16.67
CA THR A 408 28.20 42.39 -15.46
C THR A 408 27.19 41.27 -15.35
N ALA A 409 27.68 40.04 -15.17
CA ALA A 409 26.86 38.86 -14.89
C ALA A 409 26.15 39.04 -13.54
N ASP A 410 25.00 39.71 -13.58
CA ASP A 410 24.13 39.89 -12.42
C ASP A 410 23.55 38.53 -12.00
N ALA A 411 23.35 38.35 -10.69
CA ALA A 411 22.84 37.10 -10.14
C ALA A 411 21.48 36.74 -10.77
N GLY A 412 21.43 35.63 -11.51
CA GLY A 412 20.24 35.12 -12.19
C GLY A 412 20.24 35.30 -13.70
N TYR A 413 21.18 36.09 -14.24
CA TYR A 413 21.29 36.35 -15.67
C TYR A 413 22.53 35.71 -16.29
N CYS A 414 22.42 35.31 -17.55
CA CYS A 414 23.47 34.80 -18.41
C CYS A 414 23.65 35.72 -19.62
N THR A 415 24.89 35.94 -20.07
CA THR A 415 25.15 36.72 -21.29
C THR A 415 24.94 35.86 -22.54
N ARG A 416 25.24 34.56 -22.44
CA ARG A 416 24.94 33.56 -23.47
C ARG A 416 24.53 32.22 -22.85
N PHE A 417 23.67 31.47 -23.55
CA PHE A 417 23.44 30.07 -23.24
C PHE A 417 24.34 29.17 -24.09
N GLY A 418 24.72 28.02 -23.55
CA GLY A 418 25.42 26.97 -24.29
C GLY A 418 26.85 26.70 -23.85
N GLY A 419 27.55 25.85 -24.62
CA GLY A 419 28.88 25.33 -24.32
C GLY A 419 28.86 23.79 -24.21
N GLN A 420 29.77 23.13 -24.94
CA GLN A 420 29.86 21.67 -24.98
C GLN A 420 30.84 21.11 -23.94
N ARG A 421 31.84 21.91 -23.55
CA ARG A 421 32.82 21.58 -22.52
C ARG A 421 32.59 22.47 -21.31
N ALA A 422 32.83 21.91 -20.12
CA ALA A 422 32.67 22.65 -18.85
C ALA A 422 33.50 23.93 -18.77
N GLU A 423 34.59 24.02 -19.53
CA GLU A 423 35.49 25.19 -19.63
C GLU A 423 34.88 26.35 -20.42
N ASP A 424 34.01 26.06 -21.39
CA ASP A 424 33.39 27.06 -22.27
C ASP A 424 32.03 27.57 -21.73
N MET A 425 31.50 26.89 -20.70
CA MET A 425 30.21 27.19 -20.08
C MET A 425 30.31 28.42 -19.17
N GLU A 426 29.42 29.38 -19.39
CA GLU A 426 29.21 30.49 -18.47
C GLU A 426 28.45 29.99 -17.23
N TRP A 427 28.71 30.62 -16.08
CA TRP A 427 28.10 30.26 -14.80
C TRP A 427 27.44 31.48 -14.18
N THR A 428 26.22 31.32 -13.68
CA THR A 428 25.50 32.37 -12.96
C THR A 428 25.05 31.89 -11.58
N TRP A 429 24.70 32.84 -10.72
CA TRP A 429 24.20 32.56 -9.37
C TRP A 429 22.69 32.66 -9.36
N VAL A 430 22.00 31.55 -9.08
CA VAL A 430 20.53 31.52 -8.97
C VAL A 430 20.08 31.36 -7.53
N ALA A 431 18.90 31.88 -7.23
CA ALA A 431 18.27 31.70 -5.92
C ALA A 431 17.65 30.30 -5.84
N CYS A 432 18.01 29.56 -4.80
CA CYS A 432 17.52 28.21 -4.53
C CYS A 432 16.87 28.10 -3.16
N ARG A 433 15.90 27.18 -3.03
CA ARG A 433 15.21 26.83 -1.79
C ARG A 433 15.29 25.32 -1.56
N ALA A 434 15.64 24.90 -0.35
CA ALA A 434 15.53 23.49 0.04
C ALA A 434 14.07 23.04 0.17
N LEU A 435 13.71 21.90 -0.43
CA LEU A 435 12.34 21.37 -0.44
C LEU A 435 11.78 21.19 0.99
N PRO A 436 10.45 21.35 1.19
CA PRO A 436 9.80 21.01 2.46
C PRO A 436 10.17 19.58 2.87
N CYS A 437 10.35 19.32 4.17
CA CYS A 437 10.77 18.02 4.73
C CYS A 437 12.23 17.58 4.58
N ILE A 438 13.11 18.37 3.95
CA ILE A 438 14.56 18.10 3.99
C ILE A 438 15.20 18.83 5.19
N GLU A 439 15.85 18.07 6.07
CA GLU A 439 16.63 18.57 7.20
C GLU A 439 18.05 18.96 6.72
N CYS A 440 18.39 20.24 6.80
CA CYS A 440 19.70 20.77 6.42
C CYS A 440 20.09 21.92 7.33
N ARG A 441 21.39 22.16 7.50
CA ARG A 441 21.94 23.19 8.38
C ARG A 441 22.05 24.54 7.65
N GLY A 442 21.53 25.61 8.27
CA GLY A 442 21.70 26.98 7.77
C GLY A 442 20.47 27.54 7.05
N ARG A 443 20.65 28.60 6.25
CA ARG A 443 19.53 29.26 5.57
C ARG A 443 18.94 28.35 4.49
N ARG A 444 17.62 28.12 4.54
CA ARG A 444 16.90 27.31 3.54
C ARG A 444 16.80 27.98 2.17
N HIS A 445 16.96 29.30 2.12
CA HIS A 445 17.13 30.09 0.91
C HIS A 445 18.60 30.48 0.77
N PHE A 446 19.21 30.09 -0.34
CA PHE A 446 20.62 30.32 -0.61
C PHE A 446 20.88 30.47 -2.11
N PHE A 447 22.02 31.08 -2.46
CA PHE A 447 22.46 31.18 -3.85
C PHE A 447 23.32 29.97 -4.21
N LYS A 448 23.03 29.34 -5.35
CA LYS A 448 23.82 28.24 -5.91
C LYS A 448 24.32 28.65 -7.30
N ARG A 449 25.56 28.27 -7.61
CA ARG A 449 26.14 28.52 -8.93
C ARG A 449 25.68 27.43 -9.88
N VAL A 450 24.96 27.81 -10.94
CA VAL A 450 24.44 26.89 -11.96
C VAL A 450 25.00 27.27 -13.34
N PRO A 451 25.19 26.29 -14.24
CA PRO A 451 25.68 26.57 -15.58
C PRO A 451 24.56 27.21 -16.43
N CYS A 452 24.94 28.13 -17.32
CA CYS A 452 24.05 28.78 -18.27
C CYS A 452 23.71 27.82 -19.42
N ILE A 453 22.88 26.82 -19.13
CA ILE A 453 22.44 25.81 -20.10
C ILE A 453 20.93 25.87 -20.25
N LYS A 454 20.47 25.78 -21.50
CA LYS A 454 19.06 25.68 -21.87
C LYS A 454 18.83 24.37 -22.64
N TYR A 455 17.80 23.64 -22.27
CA TYR A 455 17.32 22.46 -23.01
C TYR A 455 15.97 22.79 -23.64
N THR A 456 15.77 22.41 -24.90
CA THR A 456 14.52 22.66 -25.65
C THR A 456 13.94 21.39 -26.27
N GLY A 457 14.29 20.20 -25.74
CA GLY A 457 13.77 18.93 -26.22
C GLY A 457 14.52 18.35 -27.42
N HIS A 458 15.70 18.88 -27.74
CA HIS A 458 16.54 18.33 -28.81
C HIS A 458 17.44 17.21 -28.26
N HIS A 459 17.19 15.97 -28.70
CA HIS A 459 18.00 14.80 -28.33
C HIS A 459 19.02 14.48 -29.41
N PHE A 460 20.30 14.39 -29.03
CA PHE A 460 21.39 14.09 -29.96
C PHE A 460 21.18 12.79 -30.74
N LEU A 461 20.78 11.72 -30.05
CA LEU A 461 20.59 10.40 -30.66
C LEU A 461 19.44 10.40 -31.67
N SER A 462 18.30 11.04 -31.35
CA SER A 462 17.18 11.18 -32.29
C SER A 462 17.60 11.92 -33.55
N THR A 463 18.31 13.05 -33.39
CA THR A 463 18.78 13.85 -34.53
C THR A 463 19.83 13.10 -35.36
N LEU A 464 20.72 12.32 -34.73
CA LEU A 464 21.68 11.48 -35.43
C LEU A 464 20.96 10.39 -36.25
N LEU A 465 19.94 9.73 -35.68
CA LEU A 465 19.13 8.74 -36.39
C LEU A 465 18.36 9.37 -37.57
N TYR A 466 17.79 10.56 -37.38
CA TYR A 466 17.17 11.31 -38.48
C TYR A 466 18.18 11.67 -39.57
N SER A 467 19.41 12.03 -39.20
CA SER A 467 20.45 12.30 -40.18
C SER A 467 20.84 11.03 -40.94
N VAL A 468 21.01 9.90 -40.27
CA VAL A 468 21.38 8.61 -40.89
C VAL A 468 20.28 8.08 -41.81
N PHE A 469 19.02 8.02 -41.35
CA PHE A 469 17.94 7.36 -42.09
C PHE A 469 17.12 8.29 -42.99
N LEU A 470 17.01 9.56 -42.62
CA LEU A 470 16.13 10.54 -43.28
C LEU A 470 16.88 11.81 -43.74
N GLY A 471 18.21 11.79 -43.70
CA GLY A 471 19.04 12.97 -44.03
C GLY A 471 18.94 13.41 -45.49
N VAL A 472 18.58 12.52 -46.42
CA VAL A 472 18.34 12.88 -47.84
C VAL A 472 17.16 13.85 -47.98
N VAL A 473 16.17 13.77 -47.08
CA VAL A 473 14.98 14.64 -47.04
C VAL A 473 15.19 15.84 -46.09
N ALA A 474 16.42 16.02 -45.56
CA ALA A 474 16.80 17.12 -44.67
C ALA A 474 16.02 17.19 -43.34
N VAL A 475 15.45 16.07 -42.88
CA VAL A 475 14.69 15.99 -41.61
C VAL A 475 15.56 16.39 -40.41
N ASP A 476 16.83 16.01 -40.42
CA ASP A 476 17.83 16.38 -39.42
C ASP A 476 17.98 17.90 -39.26
N ARG A 477 18.04 18.64 -40.38
CA ARG A 477 18.16 20.11 -40.38
C ARG A 477 16.87 20.81 -39.96
N PHE A 478 15.71 20.28 -40.33
CA PHE A 478 14.41 20.80 -39.86
C PHE A 478 14.24 20.60 -38.35
N CYS A 479 14.60 19.43 -37.84
CA CYS A 479 14.54 19.13 -36.40
C CYS A 479 15.44 20.02 -35.56
N LEU A 480 16.51 20.59 -36.13
CA LEU A 480 17.41 21.53 -35.44
C LEU A 480 17.05 23.01 -35.65
N GLY A 481 15.97 23.32 -36.37
CA GLY A 481 15.54 24.70 -36.62
C GLY A 481 16.21 25.41 -37.81
N TYR A 482 17.08 24.74 -38.57
CA TYR A 482 17.73 25.31 -39.77
C TYR A 482 16.85 25.21 -41.03
N SER A 483 15.64 25.78 -40.97
CA SER A 483 14.62 25.63 -42.02
C SER A 483 15.08 26.09 -43.42
N ALA A 484 15.84 27.19 -43.52
CA ALA A 484 16.33 27.69 -44.81
C ALA A 484 17.36 26.75 -45.47
N ILE A 485 18.30 26.23 -44.67
CA ILE A 485 19.33 25.30 -45.14
C ILE A 485 18.69 23.94 -45.47
N ALA A 486 17.71 23.51 -44.67
CA ALA A 486 16.95 22.28 -44.92
C ALA A 486 16.22 22.31 -46.26
N VAL A 487 15.56 23.44 -46.60
CA VAL A 487 14.91 23.63 -47.91
C VAL A 487 15.93 23.60 -49.05
N GLY A 488 17.10 24.24 -48.89
CA GLY A 488 18.18 24.19 -49.88
C GLY A 488 18.72 22.77 -50.13
N LYS A 489 18.88 21.99 -49.05
CA LYS A 489 19.28 20.57 -49.12
C LYS A 489 18.21 19.72 -49.82
N LEU A 490 16.93 20.00 -49.57
CA LEU A 490 15.81 19.32 -50.21
C LEU A 490 15.70 19.65 -51.71
N MET A 491 15.88 20.92 -52.10
CA MET A 491 15.87 21.35 -53.51
C MET A 491 17.02 20.77 -54.33
N THR A 492 18.15 20.46 -53.70
CA THR A 492 19.33 19.87 -54.35
C THR A 492 19.35 18.34 -54.28
N LEU A 493 18.27 17.69 -53.83
CA LEU A 493 18.18 16.24 -53.59
C LEU A 493 19.37 15.74 -52.73
N GLY A 494 19.70 16.49 -51.67
CA GLY A 494 20.83 16.20 -50.79
C GLY A 494 22.20 16.29 -51.46
N GLY A 495 22.29 16.98 -52.61
CA GLY A 495 23.49 17.11 -53.45
C GLY A 495 24.18 15.77 -53.71
N LEU A 496 23.43 14.81 -54.26
CA LEU A 496 23.91 13.45 -54.58
C LEU A 496 24.45 12.67 -53.37
N GLY A 497 23.96 12.96 -52.16
CA GLY A 497 24.35 12.27 -50.93
C GLY A 497 25.59 12.82 -50.23
N VAL A 498 26.28 13.81 -50.82
CA VAL A 498 27.47 14.42 -50.21
C VAL A 498 27.10 15.25 -48.98
N TRP A 499 26.01 16.04 -49.06
CA TRP A 499 25.53 16.85 -47.93
C TRP A 499 25.05 16.01 -46.76
N TRP A 500 24.53 14.82 -47.04
CA TRP A 500 24.12 13.86 -46.03
C TRP A 500 25.31 13.36 -45.19
N ILE A 501 26.43 13.02 -45.83
CA ILE A 501 27.66 12.58 -45.14
C ILE A 501 28.28 13.73 -44.34
N ILE A 502 28.28 14.95 -44.89
CA ILE A 502 28.78 16.14 -44.21
C ILE A 502 27.97 16.42 -42.94
N ASP A 503 26.64 16.29 -42.98
CA ASP A 503 25.79 16.55 -41.82
C ASP A 503 26.01 15.52 -40.69
N ILE A 504 26.20 14.25 -41.01
CA ILE A 504 26.58 13.22 -40.03
C ILE A 504 27.93 13.58 -39.40
N PHE A 505 28.91 13.98 -40.21
CA PHE A 505 30.23 14.37 -39.72
C PHE A 505 30.16 15.61 -38.82
N LEU A 506 29.39 16.63 -39.19
CA LEU A 506 29.22 17.85 -38.40
C LEU A 506 28.48 17.58 -37.08
N LEU A 507 27.49 16.69 -37.06
CA LEU A 507 26.82 16.24 -35.83
C LEU A 507 27.78 15.51 -34.90
N VAL A 508 28.50 14.51 -35.41
CA VAL A 508 29.43 13.69 -34.60
C VAL A 508 30.61 14.52 -34.08
N THR A 509 31.09 15.50 -34.85
CA THR A 509 32.17 16.40 -34.42
C THR A 509 31.69 17.52 -33.48
N GLY A 510 30.38 17.62 -33.21
CA GLY A 510 29.81 18.67 -32.37
C GLY A 510 29.73 20.05 -33.03
N ASN A 511 30.06 20.16 -34.32
CA ASN A 511 30.01 21.42 -35.06
C ASN A 511 28.59 21.79 -35.54
N LEU A 512 27.62 20.88 -35.42
CA LEU A 512 26.21 21.14 -35.69
C LEU A 512 25.39 20.98 -34.40
N THR A 513 24.96 22.10 -33.84
CA THR A 513 24.09 22.21 -32.64
C THR A 513 22.73 22.78 -33.01
N PRO A 514 21.70 22.64 -32.15
CA PRO A 514 20.41 23.31 -32.32
C PRO A 514 20.56 24.81 -32.65
N ALA A 515 19.72 25.32 -33.55
CA ALA A 515 19.80 26.72 -34.02
C ALA A 515 19.37 27.75 -32.97
N ASP A 516 18.80 27.31 -31.85
CA ASP A 516 18.37 28.13 -30.71
C ASP A 516 19.41 28.19 -29.59
N ASP A 517 20.64 27.75 -29.88
CA ASP A 517 21.78 27.66 -28.95
C ASP A 517 21.51 26.81 -27.68
N SER A 518 20.51 25.92 -27.76
CA SER A 518 20.24 24.95 -26.69
C SER A 518 21.25 23.81 -26.70
N ASN A 519 21.43 23.19 -25.54
CA ASN A 519 22.22 21.97 -25.40
C ASN A 519 21.38 20.72 -25.66
N TRP A 520 22.07 19.64 -26.00
CA TRP A 520 21.46 18.32 -26.15
C TRP A 520 20.90 17.81 -24.81
N GLU A 521 19.66 17.35 -24.83
CA GLU A 521 19.02 16.73 -23.66
C GLU A 521 19.77 15.43 -23.29
N PRO A 522 20.26 15.29 -22.05
CA PRO A 522 21.10 14.15 -21.65
C PRO A 522 20.32 12.84 -21.45
N TYR A 523 19.00 12.90 -21.27
CA TYR A 523 18.14 11.76 -20.98
C TYR A 523 16.92 11.77 -21.92
N TYR A 524 16.33 10.58 -22.16
CA TYR A 524 15.09 10.40 -22.92
C TYR A 524 13.87 10.35 -22.01
#